data_AF-A0A0V0XRD8-F1
#
_entry.id   AF-A0A0V0XRD8-F1
#
_cell.length_a   1.000
_cell.length_b   1.000
_cell.length_c   1.000
_cell.angle_alpha   90.00
_cell.angle_beta   90.00
_cell.angle_gamma   90.00
#
_symmetry.space_group_name_H-M   'P 1'
#
loop_
_entity.id
_entity.type
_entity.pdbx_description
1 polymer ?
#
loop_
_entity_poly.entity_id
_entity_poly.type
_entity_poly.pdbx_seq_one_letter_code
_entity_poly.pdbx_strand_id
1 'polypeptide(L)'
;MKELDGDKPIGSCWSVKNEPFGTLLAEYTSHNMSWINAVKFSPSGDRLCWVSHNSTIYMVDSRGKSSEESTKKSPKVGRMVSLKTPFLPFSSVIWLNNDEIVAGGFNCFPVLYRVNKDGNLEFVCNLDLPSTKKSAPMSPMVMFKNLESRADSSNDNDVHLKTLHQSAITQIRAHTTDRTGNVSVFSSAAYDGLLILWDANETIQFCQKLKANSSVTL
;
A
#
# COMPACT_ATOMS: atom_id res chain seq x y z
N MET A 1 -42.09 -11.37 -1.74
CA MET A 1 -40.84 -10.97 -2.43
C MET A 1 -40.33 -12.24 -3.10
N LYS A 2 -40.40 -12.31 -4.42
CA LYS A 2 -40.00 -13.52 -5.17
C LYS A 2 -38.47 -13.55 -5.11
N GLU A 3 -37.91 -14.51 -4.39
CA GLU A 3 -36.47 -14.73 -4.40
C GLU A 3 -36.08 -15.02 -5.85
N LEU A 4 -35.32 -14.10 -6.44
CA LEU A 4 -34.68 -14.32 -7.72
C LEU A 4 -33.62 -15.38 -7.43
N ASP A 5 -33.83 -16.60 -7.91
CA ASP A 5 -32.81 -17.65 -7.99
C ASP A 5 -31.64 -17.12 -8.84
N GLY A 6 -30.79 -16.30 -8.23
CA GLY A 6 -29.52 -15.89 -8.80
C GLY A 6 -28.65 -17.13 -8.94
N ASP A 7 -28.01 -17.25 -10.11
CA ASP A 7 -27.04 -18.32 -10.41
C ASP A 7 -26.23 -18.68 -9.18
N LYS A 8 -26.11 -20.00 -8.90
CA LYS A 8 -25.27 -20.53 -7.81
C LYS A 8 -23.95 -19.76 -7.81
N PRO A 9 -23.58 -19.06 -6.72
CA PRO A 9 -22.32 -18.35 -6.67
C PRO A 9 -21.20 -19.33 -7.01
N ILE A 10 -20.38 -18.99 -8.00
CA ILE A 10 -19.16 -19.70 -8.31
C ILE A 10 -18.28 -19.56 -7.06
N GLY A 11 -17.85 -20.69 -6.48
CA GLY A 11 -16.99 -20.70 -5.30
C GLY A 11 -15.79 -19.76 -5.46
N SER A 12 -15.45 -19.03 -4.41
CA SER A 12 -14.32 -18.11 -4.45
C SER A 12 -13.00 -18.85 -4.28
N CYS A 13 -11.87 -18.24 -4.64
CA CYS A 13 -10.54 -18.77 -4.32
C CYS A 13 -10.31 -18.95 -2.80
N TRP A 14 -11.19 -18.39 -1.96
CA TRP A 14 -11.20 -18.53 -0.51
C TRP A 14 -12.11 -19.65 0.02
N SER A 15 -13.02 -20.18 -0.80
CA SER A 15 -13.80 -21.38 -0.46
C SER A 15 -14.36 -22.08 -1.69
N VAL A 16 -14.17 -23.40 -1.72
CA VAL A 16 -14.70 -24.29 -2.76
C VAL A 16 -16.21 -24.51 -2.62
N LYS A 17 -16.80 -24.19 -1.46
CA LYS A 17 -18.23 -24.34 -1.17
C LYS A 17 -18.88 -22.98 -0.94
N ASN A 18 -20.18 -22.91 -1.22
CA ASN A 18 -21.00 -21.78 -0.81
C ASN A 18 -21.21 -21.85 0.70
N GLU A 19 -20.36 -21.13 1.43
CA GLU A 19 -20.42 -21.07 2.88
C GLU A 19 -21.55 -20.14 3.34
N PRO A 20 -22.28 -20.48 4.42
CA PRO A 20 -23.25 -19.59 5.04
C PRO A 20 -22.64 -18.25 5.47
N PHE A 21 -23.50 -17.23 5.61
CA PHE A 21 -23.07 -15.93 6.14
C PHE A 21 -22.47 -16.08 7.54
N GLY A 22 -21.32 -15.44 7.76
CA GLY A 22 -20.59 -15.48 9.04
C GLY A 22 -19.60 -16.65 9.19
N THR A 23 -19.49 -17.55 8.20
CA THR A 23 -18.48 -18.61 8.23
C THR A 23 -17.06 -18.04 8.20
N LEU A 24 -16.23 -18.46 9.15
CA LEU A 24 -14.80 -18.17 9.16
C LEU A 24 -14.10 -18.94 8.04
N LEU A 25 -13.69 -18.23 6.98
CA LEU A 25 -12.98 -18.83 5.85
C LEU A 25 -11.50 -19.09 6.16
N ALA A 26 -10.86 -18.16 6.86
CA ALA A 26 -9.46 -18.30 7.23
C ALA A 26 -9.10 -17.47 8.47
N GLU A 27 -8.17 -17.99 9.26
CA GLU A 27 -7.52 -17.28 10.36
C GLU A 27 -6.00 -17.39 10.23
N TYR A 28 -5.33 -16.25 10.31
CA TYR A 28 -3.89 -16.16 10.19
C TYR A 28 -3.30 -15.65 11.51
N THR A 29 -2.49 -16.48 12.14
CA THR A 29 -1.75 -16.12 13.34
C THR A 29 -0.29 -15.87 12.99
N SER A 30 0.23 -14.73 13.45
CA SER A 30 1.65 -14.39 13.36
C SER A 30 2.28 -14.54 14.75
N HIS A 31 3.56 -14.93 14.80
CA HIS A 31 4.29 -15.16 16.05
C HIS A 31 4.35 -13.94 16.98
N ASN A 32 4.23 -12.73 16.41
CA ASN A 32 4.25 -11.47 17.16
C ASN A 32 2.87 -10.80 17.08
N MET A 33 1.96 -11.22 17.97
CA MET A 33 0.61 -10.67 18.12
C MET A 33 0.66 -9.15 18.25
N SER A 34 0.06 -8.44 17.29
CA SER A 34 0.07 -6.98 17.23
C SER A 34 -1.17 -6.51 16.50
N TRP A 35 -1.58 -5.26 16.75
CA TRP A 35 -2.77 -4.70 16.11
C TRP A 35 -2.61 -4.65 14.59
N ILE A 36 -3.69 -4.99 13.89
CA ILE A 36 -3.79 -4.84 12.45
C ILE A 36 -4.33 -3.43 12.20
N ASN A 37 -3.54 -2.59 11.54
CA ASN A 37 -3.91 -1.20 11.30
C ASN A 37 -4.77 -1.07 10.03
N ALA A 38 -4.49 -1.85 9.00
CA ALA A 38 -5.27 -1.86 7.76
C ALA A 38 -5.18 -3.20 7.04
N VAL A 39 -6.24 -3.54 6.30
CA VAL A 39 -6.39 -4.76 5.50
C VAL A 39 -7.04 -4.43 4.16
N LYS A 40 -6.56 -5.06 3.07
CA LYS A 40 -7.09 -4.90 1.71
C LYS A 40 -6.92 -6.14 0.85
N PHE A 41 -7.97 -6.49 0.13
CA PHE A 41 -7.91 -7.42 -0.99
C PHE A 41 -7.28 -6.78 -2.23
N SER A 42 -6.59 -7.59 -3.03
CA SER A 42 -6.17 -7.23 -4.38
C SER A 42 -7.39 -6.97 -5.28
N PRO A 43 -7.23 -6.28 -6.42
CA PRO A 43 -8.34 -6.05 -7.35
C PRO A 43 -9.01 -7.33 -7.85
N SER A 44 -8.24 -8.42 -8.04
CA SER A 44 -8.77 -9.75 -8.37
C SER A 44 -9.50 -10.45 -7.22
N GLY A 45 -9.26 -10.02 -5.98
CA GLY A 45 -9.74 -10.70 -4.79
C GLY A 45 -8.91 -11.94 -4.40
N ASP A 46 -7.93 -12.37 -5.18
CA ASP A 46 -7.16 -13.59 -4.90
C ASP A 46 -6.13 -13.44 -3.78
N ARG A 47 -5.73 -12.20 -3.49
CA ARG A 47 -4.72 -11.90 -2.47
C ARG A 47 -5.30 -10.96 -1.42
N LEU A 48 -4.89 -11.20 -0.18
CA LEU A 48 -5.22 -10.35 0.96
C LEU A 48 -3.91 -9.79 1.52
N CYS A 49 -3.83 -8.49 1.73
CA CYS A 49 -2.70 -7.85 2.38
C CYS A 49 -3.16 -7.10 3.63
N TRP A 50 -2.33 -7.11 4.67
CA TRP A 50 -2.54 -6.26 5.84
C TRP A 50 -1.21 -5.75 6.41
N VAL A 51 -1.30 -4.65 7.15
CA VAL A 51 -0.17 -4.04 7.85
C VAL A 51 -0.44 -4.01 9.34
N SER A 52 0.61 -4.23 10.14
CA SER A 52 0.52 -4.35 11.59
C SER A 52 1.38 -3.32 12.31
N HIS A 53 0.98 -3.00 13.54
CA HIS A 53 1.69 -2.09 14.44
C HIS A 53 3.10 -2.58 14.82
N ASN A 54 3.44 -3.83 14.54
CA ASN A 54 4.80 -4.35 14.71
C ASN A 54 5.73 -4.05 13.50
N SER A 55 5.42 -3.08 12.62
CA SER A 55 6.19 -2.75 11.41
C SER A 55 6.36 -3.91 10.42
N THR A 56 5.32 -4.73 10.27
CA THR A 56 5.32 -5.87 9.33
C THR A 56 4.16 -5.74 8.36
N ILE A 57 4.45 -6.00 7.08
CA ILE A 57 3.45 -6.19 6.04
C ILE A 57 3.27 -7.69 5.81
N TYR A 58 2.02 -8.12 5.72
CA TYR A 58 1.64 -9.50 5.51
C TYR A 58 0.82 -9.59 4.23
N MET A 59 0.92 -10.73 3.56
CA MET A 59 0.09 -11.06 2.41
C MET A 59 -0.26 -12.54 2.45
N VAL A 60 -1.46 -12.86 2.00
CA VAL A 60 -1.88 -14.21 1.69
C VAL A 60 -2.23 -14.29 0.21
N ASP A 61 -1.68 -15.28 -0.47
CA ASP A 61 -2.12 -15.68 -1.80
C ASP A 61 -2.98 -16.94 -1.68
N SER A 62 -4.30 -16.81 -1.91
CA SER A 62 -5.28 -17.89 -1.79
C SER A 62 -5.00 -19.07 -2.72
N ARG A 63 -4.34 -18.81 -3.86
CA ARG A 63 -3.97 -19.83 -4.86
C ARG A 63 -2.60 -20.45 -4.57
N GLY A 64 -1.85 -19.88 -3.64
CA GLY A 64 -0.57 -20.43 -3.19
C GLY A 64 -0.77 -21.76 -2.44
N LYS A 65 0.14 -22.72 -2.64
CA LYS A 65 0.13 -23.97 -1.87
C LYS A 65 0.38 -23.65 -0.38
N SER A 66 -0.57 -23.97 0.49
CA SER A 66 -0.40 -23.88 1.94
C SER A 66 0.73 -24.82 2.38
N SER A 67 1.74 -24.30 3.08
CA SER A 67 2.90 -25.10 3.51
C SER A 67 2.64 -25.99 4.72
N GLU A 68 1.46 -25.91 5.35
CA GLU A 68 1.15 -26.66 6.56
C GLU A 68 -0.30 -27.15 6.58
N GLU A 69 -0.47 -28.36 7.12
CA GLU A 69 -1.73 -29.06 7.33
C GLU A 69 -2.72 -28.20 8.11
N SER A 70 -3.86 -27.90 7.48
CA SER A 70 -4.99 -27.22 8.12
C SER A 70 -5.41 -28.01 9.36
N THR A 71 -4.96 -27.57 10.53
CA THR A 71 -5.42 -28.14 11.79
C THR A 71 -6.87 -27.71 11.98
N LYS A 72 -7.76 -28.65 12.34
CA LYS A 72 -9.22 -28.43 12.47
C LYS A 72 -9.66 -27.21 13.32
N LYS A 73 -8.75 -26.57 14.06
CA LYS A 73 -9.02 -25.43 14.94
C LYS A 73 -8.96 -24.06 14.26
N SER A 74 -8.25 -23.91 13.14
CA SER A 74 -8.14 -22.63 12.44
C SER A 74 -7.96 -22.87 10.93
N PRO A 75 -8.98 -22.62 10.10
CA PRO A 75 -8.87 -22.84 8.67
C PRO A 75 -7.80 -21.90 8.11
N LYS A 76 -6.91 -22.43 7.26
CA LYS A 76 -5.91 -21.65 6.55
C LYS A 76 -6.14 -21.85 5.06
N VAL A 77 -6.35 -20.75 4.34
CA VAL A 77 -6.40 -20.76 2.88
C VAL A 77 -5.14 -20.11 2.33
N GLY A 78 -4.55 -20.73 1.32
CA GLY A 78 -3.42 -20.16 0.61
C GLY A 78 -2.10 -20.18 1.38
N ARG A 79 -1.13 -19.44 0.84
CA ARG A 79 0.21 -19.25 1.43
C ARG A 79 0.29 -17.86 2.06
N MET A 80 0.57 -17.80 3.36
CA MET A 80 0.89 -16.55 4.06
C MET A 80 2.38 -16.23 3.91
N VAL A 81 2.68 -14.98 3.62
CA VAL A 81 4.03 -14.40 3.66
C VAL A 81 4.04 -13.16 4.55
N SER A 82 5.17 -12.91 5.18
CA SER A 82 5.38 -11.75 6.05
C SER A 82 6.72 -11.10 5.73
N LEU A 83 6.75 -9.78 5.66
CA LEU A 83 7.97 -9.00 5.48
C LEU A 83 8.07 -7.98 6.61
N LYS A 84 9.04 -8.19 7.50
CA LYS A 84 9.41 -7.21 8.53
C LYS A 84 10.12 -6.05 7.84
N THR A 85 9.70 -4.84 8.17
CA THR A 85 10.21 -3.62 7.54
C THR A 85 11.11 -2.83 8.50
N PRO A 86 12.09 -2.07 7.99
CA PRO A 86 12.89 -1.15 8.81
C PRO A 86 12.13 0.16 9.14
N PHE A 87 10.90 0.30 8.66
CA PHE A 87 10.08 1.50 8.82
C PHE A 87 9.31 1.46 10.15
N LEU A 88 8.84 2.62 10.57
CA LEU A 88 7.80 2.74 11.59
C LEU A 88 6.49 2.12 11.05
N PRO A 89 5.53 1.82 11.93
CA PRO A 89 4.34 1.09 11.51
C PRO A 89 3.55 1.81 10.41
N PHE A 90 2.96 1.02 9.51
CA PHE A 90 2.02 1.54 8.52
C PHE A 90 0.62 1.58 9.11
N SER A 91 -0.11 2.65 8.83
CA SER A 91 -1.51 2.85 9.23
C SER A 91 -2.48 2.51 8.10
N SER A 92 -2.02 2.55 6.85
CA SER A 92 -2.85 2.34 5.66
C SER A 92 -2.08 1.58 4.58
N VAL A 93 -2.83 0.79 3.80
CA VAL A 93 -2.32 0.01 2.68
C VAL A 93 -3.35 -0.02 1.55
N ILE A 94 -2.90 0.01 0.30
CA ILE A 94 -3.71 -0.24 -0.89
C ILE A 94 -2.94 -1.11 -1.89
N TRP A 95 -3.67 -1.80 -2.75
CA TRP A 95 -3.12 -2.41 -3.95
C TRP A 95 -3.21 -1.41 -5.11
N LEU A 96 -2.11 -1.25 -5.86
CA LEU A 96 -2.15 -0.52 -7.13
C LEU A 96 -2.59 -1.40 -8.29
N ASN A 97 -2.26 -2.69 -8.22
CA ASN A 97 -2.70 -3.74 -9.13
C ASN A 97 -2.59 -5.08 -8.37
N ASN A 98 -2.54 -6.22 -9.06
CA ASN A 98 -2.48 -7.52 -8.38
C ASN A 98 -1.10 -7.89 -7.80
N ASP A 99 -0.05 -7.12 -8.11
CA ASP A 99 1.32 -7.42 -7.71
C ASP A 99 1.99 -6.25 -6.97
N GLU A 100 1.41 -5.05 -6.96
CA GLU A 100 2.02 -3.86 -6.36
C GLU A 100 1.16 -3.28 -5.25
N ILE A 101 1.81 -2.94 -4.14
CA ILE A 101 1.18 -2.50 -2.90
C ILE A 101 1.83 -1.20 -2.47
N VAL A 102 1.02 -0.22 -2.08
CA VAL A 102 1.48 1.00 -1.43
C VAL A 102 1.04 0.99 0.02
N ALA A 103 1.99 1.22 0.93
CA ALA A 103 1.73 1.38 2.35
C ALA A 103 2.26 2.73 2.85
N GLY A 104 1.62 3.29 3.88
CA GLY A 104 2.08 4.53 4.52
C GLY A 104 1.61 4.61 5.96
N GLY A 105 2.27 5.46 6.74
CA GLY A 105 2.00 5.60 8.17
C GLY A 105 2.95 6.58 8.86
N PHE A 106 3.55 6.14 9.96
CA PHE A 106 4.31 7.00 10.89
C PHE A 106 5.65 7.52 10.33
N ASN A 107 6.11 6.99 9.19
CA ASN A 107 7.25 7.56 8.47
C ASN A 107 6.94 8.86 7.72
N CYS A 108 5.66 9.22 7.57
CA CYS A 108 5.21 10.41 6.84
C CYS A 108 5.48 10.37 5.31
N PHE A 109 5.71 9.18 4.74
CA PHE A 109 5.77 8.98 3.30
C PHE A 109 5.19 7.62 2.88
N PRO A 110 4.68 7.50 1.64
CA PRO A 110 4.25 6.22 1.11
C PRO A 110 5.45 5.40 0.60
N VAL A 111 5.32 4.07 0.68
CA VAL A 111 6.33 3.08 0.31
C VAL A 111 5.71 2.06 -0.64
N LEU A 112 6.44 1.72 -1.70
CA LEU A 112 6.02 0.71 -2.67
C LEU A 112 6.66 -0.65 -2.36
N TYR A 113 5.80 -1.66 -2.33
CA TYR A 113 6.13 -3.07 -2.26
C TYR A 113 5.64 -3.79 -3.51
N ARG A 114 6.30 -4.89 -3.85
CA ARG A 114 5.91 -5.75 -4.97
C ARG A 114 5.91 -7.21 -4.56
N VAL A 115 4.97 -7.96 -5.09
CA VAL A 115 4.95 -9.41 -5.05
C VAL A 115 5.82 -9.93 -6.18
N ASN A 116 6.88 -10.66 -5.84
CA ASN A 116 7.78 -11.25 -6.82
C ASN A 116 7.19 -12.50 -7.49
N LYS A 117 7.91 -13.09 -8.45
CA LYS A 117 7.46 -14.29 -9.16
C LYS A 117 7.28 -15.51 -8.26
N ASP A 118 7.99 -15.55 -7.13
CA ASP A 118 7.90 -16.60 -6.12
C ASP A 118 6.76 -16.36 -5.11
N GLY A 119 5.98 -15.29 -5.28
CA GLY A 119 4.89 -14.91 -4.39
C GLY A 119 5.35 -14.30 -3.06
N ASN A 120 6.60 -13.82 -2.97
CA ASN A 120 7.14 -13.15 -1.78
C ASN A 120 6.99 -11.62 -1.90
N LEU A 121 6.84 -10.95 -0.76
CA LEU A 121 6.84 -9.50 -0.68
C LEU A 121 8.27 -8.95 -0.73
N GLU A 122 8.49 -7.94 -1.56
CA GLU A 122 9.76 -7.23 -1.69
C GLU A 122 9.55 -5.72 -1.56
N PHE A 123 10.45 -5.07 -0.82
CA PHE A 123 10.53 -3.61 -0.82
C PHE A 123 11.05 -3.13 -2.19
N VAL A 124 10.41 -2.11 -2.76
CA VAL A 124 10.83 -1.52 -4.03
C VAL A 124 11.55 -0.20 -3.80
N CYS A 125 10.89 0.75 -3.14
CA CYS A 125 11.36 2.14 -2.98
C CYS A 125 10.43 2.94 -2.07
N ASN A 126 10.93 4.09 -1.61
CA ASN A 126 10.11 5.13 -1.00
C ASN A 126 9.55 6.02 -2.12
N LEU A 127 8.29 6.45 -1.98
CA LEU A 127 7.59 7.25 -3.00
C LEU A 127 7.67 8.74 -2.73
N ASP A 128 8.39 9.14 -1.69
CA ASP A 128 8.68 10.54 -1.37
C ASP A 128 9.60 11.11 -2.46
N LEU A 129 8.97 11.54 -3.54
CA LEU A 129 9.64 12.13 -4.68
C LEU A 129 10.14 13.53 -4.25
N PRO A 130 11.46 13.81 -4.25
CA PRO A 130 11.87 15.19 -4.45
C PRO A 130 11.26 15.58 -5.80
N SER A 131 10.50 16.67 -5.86
CA SER A 131 9.86 17.13 -7.09
C SER A 131 10.92 17.29 -8.20
N THR A 132 11.18 16.22 -8.95
CA THR A 132 12.04 16.19 -10.14
C THR A 132 11.24 16.62 -11.35
N LYS A 133 10.36 17.62 -11.16
CA LYS A 133 9.99 18.47 -12.27
C LYS A 133 11.31 19.04 -12.77
N LYS A 134 11.81 18.50 -13.90
CA LYS A 134 12.83 19.16 -14.73
C LYS A 134 12.43 20.63 -14.72
N SER A 135 13.37 21.52 -14.41
CA SER A 135 13.17 22.95 -14.33
C SER A 135 12.51 23.48 -15.61
N ALA A 136 11.20 23.34 -15.71
CA ALA A 136 10.39 24.16 -16.58
C ALA A 136 10.61 25.59 -16.06
N PRO A 137 10.75 26.59 -16.93
CA PRO A 137 10.86 27.97 -16.50
C PRO A 137 9.73 28.25 -15.51
N MET A 138 10.09 28.47 -14.24
CA MET A 138 9.11 28.70 -13.19
C MET A 138 8.27 29.89 -13.60
N SER A 139 6.96 29.72 -13.70
CA SER A 139 6.04 30.84 -13.98
C SER A 139 6.27 31.92 -12.92
N PRO A 140 6.18 33.22 -13.26
CA PRO A 140 6.23 34.31 -12.28
C PRO A 140 5.32 34.06 -11.08
N MET A 141 4.14 33.45 -11.28
CA MET A 141 3.22 33.10 -10.19
C MET A 141 3.79 32.06 -9.23
N VAL A 142 4.58 31.09 -9.71
CA VAL A 142 5.27 30.10 -8.87
C VAL A 142 6.41 30.76 -8.11
N MET A 143 7.14 31.70 -8.73
CA MET A 143 8.18 32.46 -8.05
C MET A 143 7.61 33.36 -6.95
N PHE A 144 6.49 34.06 -7.22
CA PHE A 144 5.82 34.89 -6.21
C PHE A 144 5.33 34.05 -5.02
N LYS A 145 4.69 32.90 -5.26
CA LYS A 145 4.28 31.98 -4.18
C LYS A 145 5.46 31.49 -3.33
N ASN A 146 6.58 31.15 -3.98
CA ASN A 146 7.78 30.70 -3.27
C ASN A 146 8.49 31.82 -2.49
N LEU A 147 8.36 33.08 -2.92
CA LEU A 147 8.89 34.25 -2.20
C LEU A 147 8.01 34.60 -1.00
N GLU A 148 6.69 34.56 -1.17
CA GLU A 148 5.71 34.79 -0.11
C GLU A 148 5.85 33.75 1.01
N SER A 149 5.97 32.47 0.67
CA SER A 149 6.16 31.40 1.68
C SER A 149 7.47 31.52 2.46
N ARG A 150 8.51 32.17 1.91
CA ARG A 150 9.79 32.43 2.59
C ARG A 150 9.75 33.70 3.45
N ALA A 151 8.80 34.59 3.22
CA ALA A 151 8.61 35.77 4.07
C ALA A 151 7.93 35.40 5.40
N ASP A 152 7.13 34.33 5.42
CA ASP A 152 6.46 33.82 6.63
C ASP A 152 7.35 32.96 7.54
N SER A 153 8.53 32.51 7.09
CA SER A 153 9.39 31.59 7.82
C SER A 153 10.30 32.27 8.86
N SER A 154 9.79 33.24 9.63
CA SER A 154 10.55 33.95 10.68
C SER A 154 10.64 33.23 12.03
N ASN A 155 10.18 31.98 12.12
CA ASN A 155 10.25 31.16 13.34
C ASN A 155 11.23 29.98 13.17
N ASP A 156 12.47 30.17 13.64
CA ASP A 156 13.61 29.25 13.56
C ASP A 156 13.48 27.96 14.43
N ASN A 157 12.27 27.64 14.91
CA ASN A 157 11.98 26.49 15.78
C ASN A 157 11.11 25.41 15.11
N ASP A 158 10.69 25.59 13.85
CA ASP A 158 9.88 24.59 13.14
C ASP A 158 10.77 23.46 12.59
N VAL A 159 10.64 22.27 13.19
CA VAL A 159 11.27 21.05 12.68
C VAL A 159 10.50 20.58 11.44
N HIS A 160 11.00 20.94 10.27
CA HIS A 160 10.47 20.45 9.00
C HIS A 160 11.06 19.09 8.60
N LEU A 161 10.20 18.12 8.34
CA LEU A 161 10.58 16.84 7.75
C LEU A 161 10.93 17.03 6.28
N LYS A 162 11.83 16.17 5.76
CA LYS A 162 12.17 16.15 4.33
C LYS A 162 11.03 15.63 3.45
N THR A 163 10.01 15.06 4.07
CA THR A 163 8.89 14.38 3.44
C THR A 163 7.80 15.34 3.03
N LEU A 164 7.04 15.01 2.00
CA LEU A 164 5.93 15.86 1.59
C LEU A 164 4.89 16.03 2.71
N HIS A 165 4.58 14.95 3.44
CA HIS A 165 3.81 15.05 4.68
C HIS A 165 4.71 15.42 5.85
N GLN A 166 4.21 16.28 6.73
CA GLN A 166 4.89 16.72 7.96
C GLN A 166 4.37 15.98 9.20
N SER A 167 3.45 15.03 9.03
CA SER A 167 2.96 14.16 10.09
C SER A 167 2.51 12.81 9.54
N ALA A 168 2.15 11.89 10.42
CA ALA A 168 1.84 10.51 10.06
C ALA A 168 0.68 10.44 9.06
N ILE A 169 0.88 9.68 7.98
CA ILE A 169 -0.19 9.34 7.05
C ILE A 169 -1.23 8.52 7.82
N THR A 170 -2.49 8.90 7.71
CA THR A 170 -3.61 8.20 8.36
C THR A 170 -4.35 7.32 7.38
N GLN A 171 -4.37 7.70 6.10
CA GLN A 171 -5.13 6.99 5.09
C GLN A 171 -4.54 7.16 3.69
N ILE A 172 -4.52 6.06 2.94
CA ILE A 172 -4.23 6.02 1.51
C ILE A 172 -5.45 5.42 0.81
N ARG A 173 -5.87 6.04 -0.30
CA ARG A 173 -7.01 5.57 -1.11
C ARG A 173 -6.69 5.63 -2.59
N ALA A 174 -7.24 4.69 -3.34
CA ALA A 174 -7.31 4.82 -4.79
C ALA A 174 -8.20 6.03 -5.13
N HIS A 175 -7.74 6.86 -6.06
CA HIS A 175 -8.49 7.99 -6.59
C HIS A 175 -9.01 7.68 -7.99
N THR A 176 -8.11 7.28 -8.90
CA THR A 176 -8.46 6.91 -10.26
C THR A 176 -8.12 5.46 -10.51
N THR A 177 -9.10 4.66 -10.94
CA THR A 177 -8.94 3.24 -11.27
C THR A 177 -9.46 2.94 -12.67
N ASP A 178 -8.82 2.00 -13.35
CA ASP A 178 -9.35 1.44 -14.59
C ASP A 178 -10.47 0.41 -14.33
N ARG A 179 -11.06 -0.14 -15.40
CA ARG A 179 -12.14 -1.16 -15.31
C ARG A 179 -11.70 -2.48 -14.69
N THR A 180 -10.39 -2.74 -14.66
CA THR A 180 -9.80 -3.95 -14.06
C THR A 180 -9.39 -3.74 -12.59
N GLY A 181 -9.55 -2.52 -12.08
CA GLY A 181 -9.20 -2.13 -10.73
C GLY A 181 -7.75 -1.72 -10.54
N ASN A 182 -6.97 -1.53 -11.62
CA ASN A 182 -5.63 -0.95 -11.49
C ASN A 182 -5.73 0.54 -11.18
N VAL A 183 -4.92 1.00 -10.24
CA VAL A 183 -4.90 2.38 -9.74
C VAL A 183 -3.86 3.18 -10.53
N SER A 184 -4.30 4.23 -11.23
CA SER A 184 -3.41 5.17 -11.91
C SER A 184 -3.06 6.37 -11.03
N VAL A 185 -3.97 6.76 -10.13
CA VAL A 185 -3.77 7.84 -9.16
C VAL A 185 -4.26 7.39 -7.80
N PHE A 186 -3.46 7.60 -6.77
CA PHE A 186 -3.87 7.40 -5.38
C PHE A 186 -3.68 8.69 -4.57
N SER A 187 -4.37 8.78 -3.44
CA SER A 187 -4.27 9.92 -2.52
C SER A 187 -3.75 9.47 -1.16
N SER A 188 -2.96 10.30 -0.49
CA SER A 188 -2.64 10.16 0.94
C SER A 188 -3.16 11.36 1.73
N ALA A 189 -3.73 11.07 2.90
CA ALA A 189 -4.10 12.05 3.91
C ALA A 189 -3.30 11.80 5.19
N ALA A 190 -2.91 12.86 5.89
CA ALA A 190 -2.12 12.78 7.12
C ALA A 190 -2.60 13.79 8.18
N TYR A 191 -2.05 13.68 9.39
CA TYR A 191 -2.39 14.59 10.50
C TYR A 191 -1.90 16.04 10.31
N ASP A 192 -1.06 16.28 9.32
CA ASP A 192 -0.65 17.63 8.91
C ASP A 192 -1.75 18.39 8.15
N GLY A 193 -2.90 17.76 7.91
CA GLY A 193 -4.03 18.34 7.18
C GLY A 193 -3.85 18.35 5.66
N LEU A 194 -2.78 17.77 5.13
CA LEU A 194 -2.53 17.69 3.69
C LEU A 194 -3.24 16.48 3.08
N LEU A 195 -3.73 16.69 1.84
CA LEU A 195 -4.17 15.64 0.94
C LEU A 195 -3.30 15.71 -0.32
N ILE A 196 -2.54 14.66 -0.58
CA ILE A 196 -1.58 14.61 -1.69
C ILE A 196 -2.02 13.56 -2.69
N LEU A 197 -2.02 13.93 -3.98
CA LEU A 197 -2.26 13.01 -5.09
C LEU A 197 -0.93 12.52 -5.66
N TRP A 198 -0.87 11.23 -5.95
CA TRP A 198 0.30 10.53 -6.45
C TRP A 198 -0.05 9.84 -7.76
N ASP A 199 0.72 10.11 -8.81
CA ASP A 199 0.64 9.34 -10.07
C ASP A 199 1.39 8.02 -9.88
N ALA A 200 0.66 6.90 -9.98
CA ALA A 200 1.21 5.58 -9.76
C ALA A 200 2.28 5.22 -10.79
N ASN A 201 2.09 5.62 -12.06
CA ASN A 201 3.02 5.30 -13.13
C ASN A 201 4.32 6.08 -13.01
N GLU A 202 4.25 7.39 -12.74
CA GLU A 202 5.43 8.22 -12.49
C GLU A 202 6.24 7.68 -11.32
N THR A 203 5.53 7.27 -10.26
CA THR A 203 6.12 6.71 -9.05
C THR A 203 6.83 5.37 -9.32
N ILE A 204 6.20 4.44 -10.05
CA ILE A 204 6.81 3.16 -10.42
C ILE A 204 8.03 3.36 -11.32
N GLN A 205 7.94 4.25 -12.32
CA GLN A 205 9.05 4.57 -13.22
C GLN A 205 10.24 5.18 -12.48
N PHE A 206 9.99 6.06 -11.51
CA PHE A 206 11.04 6.63 -10.66
C PHE A 206 11.80 5.51 -9.92
N CYS A 207 11.07 4.56 -9.35
CA CYS A 207 11.67 3.45 -8.63
C CYS A 207 12.49 2.51 -9.53
N GLN A 208 12.06 2.31 -10.78
CA GLN A 208 12.85 1.56 -11.77
C GLN A 208 14.19 2.28 -12.07
N LYS A 209 14.17 3.61 -12.20
CA LYS A 209 15.39 4.41 -12.43
C LYS A 209 16.36 4.35 -11.25
N LEU A 210 15.86 4.40 -10.02
CA LEU A 210 16.70 4.24 -8.82
C LEU A 210 17.43 2.89 -8.83
N LYS A 211 16.72 1.80 -9.16
CA LYS A 211 17.33 0.47 -9.26
C LYS A 211 18.40 0.39 -10.34
N ALA A 212 18.15 0.97 -11.52
CA ALA A 212 19.13 0.99 -12.61
C ALA A 212 20.42 1.73 -12.21
N ASN A 213 20.30 2.86 -11.51
CA ASN A 213 21.47 3.65 -11.08
C ASN A 213 22.29 2.92 -10.00
N SER A 214 21.65 2.16 -9.11
CA SER A 214 22.37 1.36 -8.11
C SER A 214 23.15 0.17 -8.70
N SER A 215 22.77 -0.31 -9.89
CA SER A 215 23.46 -1.43 -10.58
C SER A 215 24.67 -1.00 -11.41
N VAL A 216 24.90 0.31 -11.58
CA VAL A 216 25.99 0.87 -12.40
C VAL A 216 27.23 1.19 -11.53
N THR A 217 27.19 0.92 -10.22
CA THR A 217 28.29 1.20 -9.27
C THR A 217 29.08 -0.06 -8.86
N LEU A 218 29.37 -0.95 -9.81
CA LEU A 218 30.34 -2.05 -9.64
C LEU A 218 31.43 -1.96 -10.70
#